data_AF-A0AAW7X2G3-F1
#
_entry.id   AF-A0AAW7X2G3-F1
#
_cell.length_a   1.000
_cell.length_b   1.000
_cell.length_c   1.000
_cell.angle_alpha   90.00
_cell.angle_beta   90.00
_cell.angle_gamma   90.00
#
_symmetry.space_group_name_H-M   'P 1'
#
loop_
_entity.id
_entity.type
_entity.pdbx_description
1 polymer ?
#
loop_
_entity_poly.entity_id
_entity_poly.type
_entity_poly.pdbx_seq_one_letter_code
_entity_poly.pdbx_strand_id
1 'polypeptide(L)'
;MNDEINYKNNPLHGVSLKNLLVELVEHYGWKILFAYLNINCFKTNPSIDSSVKFLKKTDWAREKVEAFYLYQFKSLPRATDEQFALPPRDRIIPDGQVPSEPAELSIEDAERLQEKRAKKAAARGQGGRENSKDRSNKNYPNKRPRAGRDDGKSKAGSVWGNSGDSTSNSNTNSNNKKPTKPAPDESDPWANWRK
;
A
#
# COMPACT_ATOMS: atom_id res chain seq x y z
N MET A 1 -0.55 36.62 -1.54
CA MET A 1 0.76 36.29 -2.13
C MET A 1 0.64 34.89 -2.68
N ASN A 2 1.09 34.61 -3.90
CA ASN A 2 1.25 33.23 -4.34
C ASN A 2 2.46 32.70 -3.59
N ASP A 3 2.24 31.85 -2.59
CA ASP A 3 3.31 31.12 -1.93
C ASP A 3 3.83 30.11 -2.95
N GLU A 4 4.80 30.54 -3.76
CA GLU A 4 5.43 29.71 -4.78
C GLU A 4 6.15 28.57 -4.06
N ILE A 5 5.56 27.37 -4.12
CA ILE A 5 6.10 26.20 -3.43
C ILE A 5 7.44 25.85 -4.08
N ASN A 6 8.53 26.18 -3.39
CA ASN A 6 9.88 25.97 -3.89
C ASN A 6 10.33 24.51 -3.69
N TYR A 7 10.03 23.67 -4.68
CA TYR A 7 10.50 22.28 -4.69
C TYR A 7 12.00 22.14 -5.07
N LYS A 8 12.67 23.22 -5.52
CA LYS A 8 14.03 23.12 -6.09
C LYS A 8 15.09 22.61 -5.12
N ASN A 9 14.83 22.73 -3.81
CA ASN A 9 15.79 22.37 -2.78
C ASN A 9 15.80 20.88 -2.44
N ASN A 10 14.90 20.07 -3.02
CA ASN A 10 14.92 18.63 -2.79
C ASN A 10 16.01 17.95 -3.64
N PRO A 11 17.00 17.26 -3.02
CA PRO A 11 18.11 16.60 -3.71
C PRO A 11 17.70 15.53 -4.74
N LEU A 12 16.43 15.11 -4.74
CA LEU A 12 15.89 14.17 -5.72
C LEU A 12 15.48 14.85 -7.04
N HIS A 13 15.36 16.18 -7.10
CA HIS A 13 15.12 16.89 -8.35
C HIS A 13 16.38 16.86 -9.22
N GLY A 14 16.22 16.41 -10.47
CA GLY A 14 17.31 16.29 -11.44
C GLY A 14 18.14 15.01 -11.33
N VAL A 15 18.00 14.22 -10.25
CA VAL A 15 18.68 12.93 -10.12
C VAL A 15 17.83 11.82 -10.73
N SER A 16 18.43 11.06 -11.65
CA SER A 16 17.79 9.89 -12.24
C SER A 16 17.77 8.71 -11.24
N LEU A 17 16.74 7.87 -11.31
CA LEU A 17 16.63 6.68 -10.46
C LEU A 17 17.83 5.74 -10.63
N LYS A 18 18.44 5.72 -11.81
CA LYS A 18 19.65 4.93 -12.08
C LYS A 18 20.84 5.49 -11.33
N ASN A 19 21.08 6.81 -11.40
CA ASN A 19 22.22 7.45 -10.74
C ASN A 19 22.09 7.35 -9.22
N LEU A 20 20.89 7.60 -8.68
CA LEU A 20 20.60 7.42 -7.26
C LEU A 20 20.96 6.01 -6.78
N LEU A 21 20.56 4.99 -7.54
CA LEU A 21 20.84 3.61 -7.18
C LEU A 21 22.33 3.27 -7.27
N VAL A 22 23.04 3.81 -8.27
CA VAL A 22 24.49 3.63 -8.41
C VAL A 22 25.21 4.19 -7.19
N GLU A 23 24.90 5.42 -6.77
CA GLU A 23 25.48 6.04 -5.57
C GLU A 23 25.21 5.18 -4.32
N LEU A 24 23.97 4.74 -4.10
CA LEU A 24 23.64 3.90 -2.95
C LEU A 24 24.41 2.57 -2.93
N VAL A 25 24.60 1.95 -4.08
CA VAL A 25 25.29 0.66 -4.21
C VAL A 25 26.80 0.84 -4.06
N GLU A 26 27.36 1.93 -4.58
CA GLU A 26 28.78 2.25 -4.44
C GLU A 26 29.17 2.48 -2.98
N HIS A 27 28.30 3.16 -2.21
CA HIS A 27 28.56 3.44 -0.81
C HIS A 27 28.22 2.28 0.14
N TYR A 28 27.07 1.60 -0.03
CA TYR A 28 26.60 0.58 0.92
C TYR A 28 26.65 -0.85 0.39
N GLY A 29 26.63 -1.03 -0.92
CA GLY A 29 26.51 -2.34 -1.54
C GLY A 29 25.14 -3.00 -1.35
N TRP A 30 24.92 -4.08 -2.10
CA TRP A 30 23.62 -4.75 -2.19
C TRP A 30 23.16 -5.42 -0.89
N LYS A 31 24.10 -5.99 -0.11
CA LYS A 31 23.79 -6.73 1.12
C LYS A 31 23.18 -5.82 2.18
N ILE A 32 23.79 -4.65 2.40
CA ILE A 32 23.29 -3.65 3.37
C ILE A 32 21.95 -3.11 2.89
N LEU A 33 21.83 -2.71 1.61
CA LEU A 33 20.57 -2.22 1.06
C LEU A 33 19.43 -3.23 1.22
N PHE A 34 19.67 -4.52 0.95
CA PHE A 34 18.69 -5.57 1.20
C PHE A 34 18.33 -5.67 2.68
N ALA A 35 19.32 -5.63 3.58
CA ALA A 35 19.09 -5.82 5.00
C ALA A 35 18.21 -4.71 5.62
N TYR A 36 18.41 -3.44 5.20
CA TYR A 36 17.62 -2.30 5.68
C TYR A 36 16.27 -2.17 4.98
N LEU A 37 16.26 -2.23 3.64
CA LEU A 37 15.06 -1.98 2.84
C LEU A 37 14.17 -3.21 2.72
N ASN A 38 14.73 -4.41 2.85
CA ASN A 38 14.05 -5.69 2.66
C ASN A 38 13.28 -5.76 1.33
N ILE A 39 13.95 -5.37 0.24
CA ILE A 39 13.41 -5.41 -1.14
C ILE A 39 14.11 -6.54 -1.89
N ASN A 40 13.34 -7.54 -2.34
CA ASN A 40 13.90 -8.77 -2.91
C ASN A 40 14.78 -8.57 -4.16
N CYS A 41 14.60 -7.49 -4.93
CA CYS A 41 15.44 -7.22 -6.11
C CYS A 41 16.93 -7.02 -5.75
N PHE A 42 17.23 -6.64 -4.51
CA PHE A 42 18.62 -6.49 -4.04
C PHE A 42 19.23 -7.79 -3.51
N LYS A 43 18.42 -8.83 -3.30
CA LYS A 43 18.86 -10.16 -2.84
C LYS A 43 19.15 -11.10 -4.00
N THR A 44 18.23 -11.18 -4.95
CA THR A 44 18.27 -12.20 -6.02
C THR A 44 18.83 -11.60 -7.30
N ASN A 45 20.06 -11.99 -7.67
CA ASN A 45 20.77 -11.49 -8.85
C ASN A 45 20.74 -9.95 -8.98
N PRO A 46 21.30 -9.24 -7.98
CA PRO A 46 21.28 -7.79 -7.97
C PRO A 46 22.06 -7.23 -9.16
N SER A 47 21.39 -6.40 -9.95
CA SER A 47 21.98 -5.61 -11.03
C SER A 47 21.30 -4.24 -11.07
N ILE A 48 22.05 -3.21 -11.49
CA ILE A 48 21.53 -1.84 -11.60
C ILE A 48 20.33 -1.81 -12.56
N ASP A 49 20.44 -2.42 -13.73
CA ASP A 49 19.39 -2.34 -14.74
C ASP A 49 18.15 -3.17 -14.38
N SER A 50 18.31 -4.33 -13.74
CA SER A 50 17.17 -5.13 -13.26
C SER A 50 16.44 -4.42 -12.12
N SER A 51 17.19 -3.83 -11.19
CA SER A 51 16.65 -3.07 -10.06
C SER A 51 15.91 -1.82 -10.53
N VAL A 52 16.47 -1.05 -11.47
CA VAL A 52 15.79 0.14 -12.04
C VAL A 52 14.50 -0.26 -12.75
N LYS A 53 14.51 -1.34 -13.54
CA LYS A 53 13.28 -1.85 -14.18
C LYS A 53 12.22 -2.25 -13.15
N PHE A 54 12.62 -2.86 -12.03
CA PHE A 54 11.73 -3.22 -10.94
C PHE A 54 11.16 -1.97 -10.24
N LEU A 55 12.01 -1.04 -9.81
CA LEU A 55 11.61 0.18 -9.10
C LEU A 55 10.71 1.08 -9.96
N LYS A 56 10.85 1.07 -11.29
CA LYS A 56 9.92 1.76 -12.20
C LYS A 56 8.50 1.18 -12.19
N LYS A 57 8.35 -0.12 -11.89
CA LYS A 57 7.05 -0.82 -11.86
C LYS A 57 6.43 -0.89 -10.47
N THR A 58 7.20 -0.58 -9.44
CA THR A 58 6.81 -0.79 -8.05
C THR A 58 7.03 0.50 -7.26
N ASP A 59 6.04 1.38 -7.31
CA ASP A 59 6.14 2.75 -6.80
C ASP A 59 6.48 2.79 -5.31
N TRP A 60 5.83 1.98 -4.48
CA TRP A 60 6.14 1.91 -3.04
C TRP A 60 7.61 1.56 -2.77
N ALA A 61 8.23 0.73 -3.63
CA ALA A 61 9.62 0.33 -3.48
C ALA A 61 10.55 1.46 -3.92
N ARG A 62 10.21 2.17 -5.00
CA ARG A 62 10.91 3.38 -5.43
C ARG A 62 10.89 4.44 -4.33
N GLU A 63 9.72 4.76 -3.79
CA GLU A 63 9.58 5.74 -2.71
C GLU A 63 10.38 5.34 -1.48
N LYS A 64 10.43 4.05 -1.15
CA LYS A 64 11.24 3.56 -0.03
C LYS A 64 12.74 3.77 -0.25
N VAL A 65 13.23 3.55 -1.46
CA VAL A 65 14.64 3.79 -1.84
C VAL A 65 14.95 5.29 -1.85
N GLU A 66 14.05 6.11 -2.38
CA GLU A 66 14.22 7.58 -2.40
C GLU A 66 14.19 8.18 -0.98
N ALA A 67 13.30 7.70 -0.11
CA ALA A 67 13.28 8.11 1.29
C ALA A 67 14.57 7.71 2.01
N PHE A 68 15.09 6.50 1.75
CA PHE A 68 16.37 6.06 2.28
C PHE A 68 17.52 6.94 1.80
N TYR A 69 17.52 7.33 0.53
CA TYR A 69 18.51 8.26 0.00
C TYR A 69 18.47 9.62 0.72
N LEU A 70 17.30 10.20 0.94
CA LEU A 70 17.19 11.50 1.64
C LEU A 70 17.68 11.45 3.09
N TYR A 71 17.26 10.46 3.86
CA TYR A 71 17.50 10.46 5.31
C TYR A 71 18.78 9.75 5.72
N GLN A 72 19.17 8.71 4.99
CA GLN A 72 20.32 7.89 5.35
C GLN A 72 21.56 8.24 4.54
N PHE A 73 21.41 8.61 3.27
CA PHE A 73 22.53 8.98 2.42
C PHE A 73 22.83 10.48 2.42
N LYS A 74 21.80 11.33 2.40
CA LYS A 74 21.94 12.79 2.50
C LYS A 74 21.83 13.30 3.94
N SER A 75 21.55 12.40 4.90
CA SER A 75 21.49 12.71 6.34
C SER A 75 20.59 13.91 6.68
N LEU A 76 19.50 14.08 5.92
CA LEU A 76 18.56 15.17 6.14
C LEU A 76 17.73 14.92 7.41
N PRO A 77 17.31 15.99 8.12
CA PRO A 77 16.43 15.83 9.26
C PRO A 77 15.08 15.27 8.82
N ARG A 78 14.43 14.55 9.73
CA ARG A 78 13.11 13.97 9.47
C ARG A 78 12.11 15.09 9.13
N ALA A 79 11.39 14.92 8.02
CA ALA A 79 10.33 15.84 7.62
C ALA A 79 9.16 15.84 8.62
N THR A 80 8.36 16.91 8.60
CA THR A 80 7.11 17.00 9.37
C THR A 80 6.15 15.89 8.95
N ASP A 81 5.22 15.50 9.83
CA ASP A 81 4.31 14.38 9.55
C ASP A 81 3.42 14.64 8.33
N GLU A 82 3.02 15.89 8.09
CA GLU A 82 2.27 16.31 6.89
C GLU A 82 3.09 16.10 5.60
N GLN A 83 4.35 16.54 5.61
CA GLN A 83 5.26 16.35 4.47
C GLN A 83 5.65 14.88 4.28
N PHE A 84 5.72 14.11 5.37
CA PHE A 84 6.05 12.70 5.32
C PHE A 84 4.96 11.85 4.66
N ALA A 85 3.70 12.30 4.73
CA ALA A 85 2.58 11.67 4.02
C ALA A 85 2.68 11.80 2.49
N LEU A 86 3.45 12.79 2.00
CA LEU A 86 3.70 12.98 0.57
C LEU A 86 4.84 12.07 0.06
N PRO A 87 4.83 11.75 -1.25
CA PRO A 87 5.93 11.04 -1.89
C PRO A 87 7.25 11.78 -1.68
N PRO A 88 8.40 11.09 -1.53
CA PRO A 88 9.69 11.71 -1.25
C PRO A 88 10.10 12.81 -2.24
N ARG A 89 9.70 12.69 -3.52
CA ARG A 89 10.00 13.69 -4.56
C ARG A 89 9.18 14.97 -4.41
N ASP A 90 8.00 14.90 -3.78
CA ASP A 90 7.08 16.04 -3.64
C ASP A 90 7.23 16.74 -2.29
N ARG A 91 8.19 16.30 -1.46
CA ARG A 91 8.45 16.90 -0.15
C ARG A 91 9.21 18.21 -0.31
N ILE A 92 8.76 19.21 0.44
CA ILE A 92 9.43 20.51 0.55
C ILE A 92 10.53 20.39 1.61
N ILE A 93 11.77 20.69 1.22
CA ILE A 93 12.92 20.74 2.13
C ILE A 93 13.25 22.22 2.40
N PRO A 94 13.26 22.68 3.67
CA PRO A 94 13.56 24.06 4.00
C PRO A 94 14.96 24.50 3.53
N ASP A 95 15.06 25.73 3.04
CA ASP A 95 16.22 26.32 2.34
C ASP A 95 17.53 26.36 3.15
N GLY A 96 17.49 26.13 4.46
CA GLY A 96 18.67 26.08 5.33
C GLY A 96 19.27 24.68 5.55
N GLN A 97 18.68 23.62 4.99
CA GLN A 97 19.13 22.25 5.20
C GLN A 97 20.07 21.81 4.09
N VAL A 98 21.32 21.48 4.46
CA VAL A 98 22.33 21.00 3.52
C VAL A 98 22.51 19.49 3.72
N PRO A 99 22.60 18.69 2.64
CA PRO A 99 22.99 17.30 2.76
C PRO A 99 24.32 17.13 3.49
N SER A 100 24.36 16.21 4.45
CA SER A 100 25.58 15.87 5.20
C SER A 100 26.16 14.54 4.69
N GLU A 101 27.24 14.09 5.33
CA GLU A 101 27.91 12.83 5.02
C GLU A 101 26.95 11.63 5.14
N PRO A 102 27.10 10.60 4.27
CA PRO A 102 26.29 9.39 4.34
C PRO A 102 26.43 8.69 5.68
N ALA A 103 25.31 8.26 6.25
CA ALA A 103 25.31 7.57 7.53
C ALA A 103 25.96 6.18 7.43
N GLU A 104 26.86 5.87 8.37
CA GLU A 104 27.47 4.55 8.46
C GLU A 104 26.41 3.49 8.84
N LEU A 105 26.18 2.54 7.93
CA LEU A 105 25.18 1.47 8.11
C LEU A 105 25.90 0.15 8.31
N SER A 106 25.77 -0.44 9.51
CA SER A 106 26.33 -1.76 9.81
C SER A 106 25.32 -2.87 9.47
N ILE A 107 25.85 -4.02 9.00
CA ILE A 107 25.04 -5.23 8.78
C ILE A 107 24.42 -5.72 10.11
N GLU A 108 25.14 -5.55 11.22
CA GLU A 108 24.72 -5.97 12.57
C GLU A 108 23.46 -5.20 13.03
N ASP A 109 23.40 -3.91 12.75
CA ASP A 109 22.23 -3.08 13.05
C ASP A 109 21.02 -3.50 12.23
N ALA A 110 21.25 -3.89 10.98
CA ALA A 110 20.20 -4.40 10.12
C ALA A 110 19.64 -5.73 10.64
N GLU A 111 20.50 -6.62 11.14
CA GLU A 111 20.10 -7.90 11.75
C GLU A 111 19.25 -7.66 13.00
N ARG A 112 19.68 -6.76 13.90
CA ARG A 112 18.88 -6.37 15.08
C ARG A 112 17.51 -5.82 14.68
N LEU A 113 17.45 -5.03 13.60
CA LEU A 113 16.18 -4.51 13.09
C LEU A 113 15.29 -5.64 12.54
N GLN A 114 15.86 -6.62 11.85
CA GLN A 114 15.14 -7.80 11.36
C GLN A 114 14.65 -8.68 12.50
N GLU A 115 15.47 -8.94 13.52
CA GLU A 115 15.10 -9.69 14.71
C GLU A 115 13.93 -9.01 15.44
N LYS A 116 13.99 -7.69 15.61
CA LYS A 116 12.90 -6.90 16.22
C LYS A 116 11.60 -7.03 15.41
N ARG A 117 11.68 -6.99 14.08
CA ARG A 117 10.52 -7.20 13.18
C ARG A 117 9.97 -8.63 13.32
N ALA A 118 10.83 -9.64 13.33
CA ALA A 118 10.45 -11.05 13.48
C ALA A 118 9.81 -11.34 14.85
N LYS A 119 10.39 -10.83 15.93
CA LYS A 119 9.85 -10.93 17.29
C LYS A 119 8.46 -10.29 17.40
N LYS A 120 8.27 -9.09 16.83
CA LYS A 120 6.97 -8.42 16.78
C LYS A 120 5.94 -9.22 15.97
N ALA A 121 6.35 -9.83 14.85
CA ALA A 121 5.49 -10.68 14.04
C ALA A 121 5.08 -11.96 14.80
N ALA A 122 6.03 -12.64 15.46
CA ALA A 122 5.78 -13.83 16.27
C ALA A 122 4.82 -13.55 17.44
N ALA A 123 5.00 -12.41 18.14
CA ALA A 123 4.12 -12.00 19.23
C ALA A 123 2.66 -11.80 18.76
N ARG A 124 2.45 -11.29 17.54
CA ARG A 124 1.11 -11.17 16.94
C ARG A 124 0.47 -12.52 16.60
N GLY A 125 1.29 -13.51 16.23
CA GLY A 125 0.82 -14.86 15.93
C GLY A 125 0.39 -15.66 17.17
N GLN A 126 0.99 -15.38 18.33
CA GLN A 126 0.69 -16.06 19.59
C GLN A 126 -0.55 -15.49 20.30
N GLY A 127 -0.83 -14.19 20.18
CA GLY A 127 -2.00 -13.55 20.81
C GLY A 127 -3.35 -13.71 20.09
N GLY A 128 -3.38 -14.39 18.93
CA GLY A 128 -4.58 -14.53 18.09
C GLY A 128 -5.29 -15.88 18.18
N ARG A 129 -4.84 -16.80 19.06
CA ARG A 129 -5.37 -18.19 19.13
C ARG A 129 -5.89 -18.61 20.50
N GLU A 130 -5.98 -17.70 21.46
CA GLU A 130 -6.46 -18.00 22.82
C GLU A 130 -7.67 -17.14 23.22
N ASN A 131 -8.70 -17.10 22.36
CA ASN A 131 -10.02 -16.64 22.80
C ASN A 131 -11.18 -17.20 21.96
N SER A 132 -11.11 -18.49 21.61
CA SER A 132 -12.17 -19.18 20.84
C SER A 132 -12.58 -20.52 21.46
N LYS A 133 -12.60 -20.63 22.79
CA LYS A 133 -13.14 -21.82 23.49
C LYS A 133 -14.12 -21.55 24.63
N ASP A 134 -14.60 -20.32 24.80
CA ASP A 134 -15.61 -20.03 25.84
C ASP A 134 -16.78 -19.14 25.33
N ARG A 135 -17.46 -19.63 24.29
CA ARG A 135 -18.79 -19.14 23.90
C ARG A 135 -19.85 -20.25 23.93
N SER A 136 -19.60 -21.33 24.68
CA SER A 136 -20.67 -22.22 25.10
C SER A 136 -21.41 -21.59 26.27
N ASN A 137 -22.72 -21.37 26.09
CA ASN A 137 -23.71 -21.01 27.11
C ASN A 137 -23.97 -19.50 27.35
N LYS A 138 -24.53 -18.82 26.35
CA LYS A 138 -25.49 -17.72 26.61
C LYS A 138 -26.81 -18.04 25.89
N ASN A 139 -27.71 -18.63 26.67
CA ASN A 139 -29.12 -18.78 26.38
C ASN A 139 -29.74 -17.39 26.16
N TYR A 140 -29.89 -16.96 24.90
CA TYR A 140 -30.77 -15.85 24.55
C TYR A 140 -32.18 -16.42 24.45
N PRO A 141 -33.15 -15.98 25.28
CA PRO A 141 -34.51 -16.47 25.20
C PRO A 141 -35.13 -16.01 23.87
N ASN A 142 -35.43 -16.97 23.00
CA ASN A 142 -36.13 -16.77 21.75
C ASN A 142 -37.58 -16.30 22.04
N LYS A 143 -37.81 -14.98 22.17
CA LYS A 143 -39.15 -14.39 22.18
C LYS A 143 -39.51 -13.90 20.78
N ARG A 144 -39.99 -14.81 19.93
CA ARG A 144 -40.87 -14.43 18.81
C ARG A 144 -42.31 -14.61 19.29
N PRO A 145 -43.11 -13.54 19.49
CA PRO A 145 -44.51 -13.72 19.77
C PRO A 145 -45.21 -14.16 18.47
N ARG A 146 -45.84 -15.33 18.51
CA ARG A 146 -46.89 -15.70 17.55
C ARG A 146 -48.15 -14.94 17.98
N ALA A 147 -48.57 -13.96 17.20
CA ALA A 147 -49.93 -13.44 17.23
C ALA A 147 -50.45 -13.42 15.79
N GLY A 148 -51.58 -14.09 15.58
CA GLY A 148 -52.25 -14.15 14.29
C GLY A 148 -53.32 -13.07 14.14
N ARG A 149 -53.63 -12.82 12.87
CA ARG A 149 -54.88 -12.32 12.25
C ARG A 149 -55.32 -10.86 12.48
N ASP A 150 -55.66 -10.29 11.32
CA ASP A 150 -56.77 -9.38 11.01
C ASP A 150 -56.57 -7.85 10.90
N ASP A 151 -56.89 -7.39 9.69
CA ASP A 151 -57.55 -6.14 9.28
C ASP A 151 -56.92 -4.74 9.47
N GLY A 152 -56.95 -3.97 8.37
CA GLY A 152 -57.20 -2.52 8.44
C GLY A 152 -56.16 -1.55 7.87
N LYS A 153 -56.17 -1.35 6.55
CA LYS A 153 -56.36 -0.04 5.86
C LYS A 153 -55.74 1.25 6.47
N SER A 154 -54.75 1.85 5.76
CA SER A 154 -54.59 3.31 5.42
C SER A 154 -53.12 3.61 5.07
N LYS A 155 -52.75 3.84 3.79
CA LYS A 155 -52.69 5.08 2.97
C LYS A 155 -51.84 6.26 3.50
N ALA A 156 -50.91 6.66 2.61
CA ALA A 156 -50.24 7.96 2.42
C ALA A 156 -49.16 8.38 3.44
N GLY A 157 -48.05 9.03 3.07
CA GLY A 157 -47.53 9.48 1.78
C GLY A 157 -46.31 10.39 1.99
N SER A 158 -45.38 10.39 1.02
CA SER A 158 -44.37 11.43 0.65
C SER A 158 -43.40 11.94 1.75
N VAL A 159 -42.20 12.50 1.54
CA VAL A 159 -41.54 13.30 0.48
C VAL A 159 -40.01 13.10 0.77
N TRP A 160 -39.08 12.90 -0.18
CA TRP A 160 -38.26 13.87 -0.94
C TRP A 160 -37.54 12.99 -2.01
N GLY A 161 -37.68 13.20 -3.33
CA GLY A 161 -37.12 14.33 -4.08
C GLY A 161 -35.59 14.21 -4.07
N ASN A 162 -34.85 14.02 -5.17
CA ASN A 162 -35.05 14.56 -6.51
C ASN A 162 -34.14 13.84 -7.53
N SER A 163 -34.72 13.60 -8.71
CA SER A 163 -34.19 13.68 -10.10
C SER A 163 -32.71 13.39 -10.37
N GLY A 164 -32.33 12.53 -11.31
CA GLY A 164 -32.99 12.21 -12.57
C GLY A 164 -32.27 12.94 -13.71
N ASP A 165 -31.65 12.20 -14.61
CA ASP A 165 -31.68 12.52 -16.03
C ASP A 165 -31.59 11.20 -16.81
N SER A 166 -32.48 11.11 -17.78
CA SER A 166 -32.64 9.97 -18.68
C SER A 166 -32.17 10.44 -20.05
N THR A 167 -31.41 9.63 -20.76
CA THR A 167 -31.62 9.59 -22.21
C THR A 167 -31.32 8.21 -22.76
N SER A 168 -32.38 7.60 -23.27
CA SER A 168 -32.36 6.46 -24.18
C SER A 168 -31.56 6.80 -25.44
N ASN A 169 -30.71 5.87 -25.89
CA ASN A 169 -30.42 5.78 -27.31
C ASN A 169 -30.38 4.30 -27.74
N SER A 170 -31.34 3.96 -28.59
CA SER A 170 -31.39 2.73 -29.35
C SER A 170 -30.35 2.78 -30.46
N ASN A 171 -29.51 1.75 -30.61
CA ASN A 171 -29.06 1.36 -31.94
C ASN A 171 -28.63 -0.11 -32.02
N THR A 172 -28.64 -0.56 -33.26
CA THR A 172 -28.89 -1.90 -33.75
C THR A 172 -27.62 -2.70 -34.05
N ASN A 173 -27.82 -4.03 -34.11
CA ASN A 173 -27.28 -4.94 -35.12
C ASN A 173 -25.90 -5.63 -34.93
N SER A 174 -26.01 -6.98 -34.93
CA SER A 174 -25.17 -8.01 -35.57
C SER A 174 -23.76 -8.39 -35.08
N ASN A 175 -23.63 -9.71 -34.92
CA ASN A 175 -22.45 -10.57 -35.10
C ASN A 175 -21.30 -10.44 -34.09
N ASN A 176 -21.10 -11.45 -33.23
CA ASN A 176 -20.32 -12.64 -33.59
C ASN A 176 -20.08 -13.59 -32.38
N LYS A 177 -20.21 -14.89 -32.66
CA LYS A 177 -19.56 -16.07 -32.05
C LYS A 177 -19.20 -16.06 -30.55
N LYS A 178 -20.00 -16.83 -29.81
CA LYS A 178 -19.73 -17.41 -28.49
C LYS A 178 -18.65 -18.51 -28.60
N PRO A 179 -17.52 -18.45 -27.88
CA PRO A 179 -16.75 -19.63 -27.54
C PRO A 179 -17.26 -20.19 -26.20
N THR A 180 -17.69 -21.43 -26.23
CA THR A 180 -18.11 -22.22 -25.05
C THR A 180 -16.93 -22.40 -24.10
N LYS A 181 -17.07 -21.94 -22.85
CA LYS A 181 -16.13 -22.26 -21.77
C LYS A 181 -16.35 -23.71 -21.31
N PRO A 182 -15.29 -24.49 -21.04
CA PRO A 182 -15.41 -25.79 -20.38
C PRO A 182 -15.88 -25.61 -18.92
N ALA A 183 -16.56 -26.63 -18.40
CA ALA A 183 -17.18 -26.63 -17.08
C ALA A 183 -16.17 -26.36 -15.95
N PRO A 184 -16.57 -25.69 -14.85
CA PRO A 184 -15.69 -25.42 -13.72
C PRO A 184 -15.44 -26.69 -12.89
N ASP A 185 -14.16 -27.01 -12.70
CA ASP A 185 -13.65 -27.94 -11.70
C ASP A 185 -13.88 -27.34 -10.30
N GLU A 186 -14.57 -28.08 -9.44
CA GLU A 186 -15.09 -27.67 -8.13
C GLU A 186 -14.00 -27.60 -7.03
N SER A 187 -12.72 -27.56 -7.40
CA SER A 187 -11.59 -27.66 -6.47
C SER A 187 -10.61 -26.46 -6.45
N ASP A 188 -10.99 -25.29 -6.99
CA ASP A 188 -10.18 -24.06 -6.88
C ASP A 188 -10.77 -23.06 -5.84
N PRO A 189 -10.14 -22.89 -4.66
CA PRO A 189 -10.64 -22.01 -3.61
C PRO A 189 -10.57 -20.52 -3.94
N TRP A 190 -9.95 -20.12 -5.06
CA TRP A 190 -9.72 -18.71 -5.43
C TRP A 190 -10.56 -18.22 -6.61
N ALA A 191 -11.51 -19.02 -7.11
CA ALA A 191 -12.33 -18.68 -8.27
C ALA A 191 -13.19 -17.40 -8.13
N ASN A 192 -13.45 -16.93 -6.90
CA ASN A 192 -14.35 -15.80 -6.64
C ASN A 192 -13.73 -14.40 -6.75
N TRP A 193 -12.41 -14.27 -6.98
CA TRP A 193 -11.73 -12.97 -7.01
C TRP A 193 -11.47 -12.38 -8.40
N ARG A 194 -11.91 -13.05 -9.47
CA ARG A 194 -11.85 -12.53 -10.84
C ARG A 194 -13.25 -12.27 -11.37
N LYS A 195 -13.83 -11.12 -11.02
CA LYS A 195 -15.02 -10.58 -11.68
C LYS A 195 -14.91 -9.08 -11.82
#